data_AF-A0A428E6K4-F1
#
_entry.id   AF-A0A428E6K4-F1
#
_cell.length_a   1.000
_cell.length_b   1.000
_cell.length_c   1.000
_cell.angle_alpha   90.00
_cell.angle_beta   90.00
_cell.angle_gamma   90.00
#
_symmetry.space_group_name_H-M   'P 1'
#
loop_
_entity.id
_entity.type
_entity.pdbx_description
1 polymer ?
#
loop_
_entity_poly.entity_id
_entity_poly.type
_entity_poly.pdbx_seq_one_letter_code
_entity_poly.pdbx_strand_id
1 'polypeptide(L)'
;MDMEFRNCKLELDLKCHAPIIHFQPSTNAKGATLRASEVKPKFDKYIWTKEPEELATYELLPYKMKFIEKKKEVIDEKVADEYVDIPLYYAKDQKRMVITNPRIVITCFDPILQKLIVKHIKNFFIVTNFGAAQGKGYGSFTIDSEKNDQVEQENIEKILMEEFGLKTLYKIDCNKLVGKLAKFEAIKKIFRIIENFYKIIKGGINHKEYIKGFLFIHMNEKGIKNEKVVLKTEIIDHPYASNQNKVKQEPKINSHKECYVRALLGLSSSFAFKDQRRQKGGAVDVNIKISHADETIERFPSPLTFKVINKIIYIIPKQIDEQIWNQKFIFTYELGKDVKNSNGIDPKVKPEELELYTPDSNEFCLEDFLEEAVSYYNKEVNKIKGPQIVKYHPKGDE
;
A
#
# COMPACT_ATOMS: atom_id res chain seq x y z
N MET A 1 -9.88 14.82 27.79
CA MET A 1 -9.25 16.14 27.59
C MET A 1 -10.03 16.91 26.51
N ASP A 2 -10.58 18.09 26.82
CA ASP A 2 -11.27 18.91 25.83
C ASP A 2 -10.25 19.50 24.83
N MET A 3 -10.52 19.31 23.54
CA MET A 3 -9.65 19.76 22.46
C MET A 3 -9.89 21.25 22.20
N GLU A 4 -9.25 22.10 23.00
CA GLU A 4 -9.45 23.56 22.95
C GLU A 4 -8.12 24.33 22.95
N PHE A 5 -8.13 25.51 22.33
CA PHE A 5 -7.01 26.44 22.43
C PHE A 5 -7.03 27.15 23.79
N ARG A 6 -5.89 27.12 24.48
CA ARG A 6 -5.63 27.97 25.65
C ARG A 6 -4.88 29.20 25.18
N ASN A 7 -5.60 30.32 25.07
CA ASN A 7 -5.16 31.54 24.40
C ASN A 7 -4.81 31.28 22.92
N CYS A 8 -3.52 31.24 22.59
CA CYS A 8 -3.04 31.00 21.23
C CYS A 8 -2.47 29.60 21.02
N LYS A 9 -2.55 28.71 22.03
CA LYS A 9 -1.83 27.43 22.03
C LYS A 9 -2.78 26.24 22.22
N LEU A 10 -2.64 25.24 21.34
CA LEU A 10 -3.29 23.94 21.44
C LEU A 10 -2.22 22.87 21.59
N GLU A 11 -2.37 22.00 22.58
CA GLU A 11 -1.45 20.88 22.83
C GLU A 11 -2.23 19.57 22.83
N LEU A 12 -1.81 18.63 21.98
CA LEU A 12 -2.45 17.33 21.85
C LEU A 12 -1.39 16.24 21.89
N ASP A 13 -1.70 15.14 22.57
CA ASP A 13 -0.87 13.94 22.55
C ASP A 13 -1.29 13.06 21.38
N LEU A 14 -0.32 12.47 20.67
CA LEU A 14 -0.58 11.57 19.55
C LEU A 14 -0.27 10.13 19.94
N LYS A 15 -1.10 9.22 19.47
CA LYS A 15 -0.91 7.78 19.57
C LYS A 15 -0.46 7.22 18.22
N CYS A 16 0.70 6.59 18.19
CA CYS A 16 1.18 5.86 17.02
C CYS A 16 0.59 4.45 16.98
N HIS A 17 -0.08 4.14 15.88
CA HIS A 17 -0.68 2.82 15.63
C HIS A 17 0.12 1.98 14.65
N ALA A 18 0.88 2.64 13.76
CA ALA A 18 1.83 1.99 12.86
C ALA A 18 3.10 2.84 12.73
N PRO A 19 4.28 2.20 12.72
CA PRO A 19 5.56 2.90 12.74
C PRO A 19 5.73 3.78 11.50
N ILE A 20 6.54 4.83 11.64
CA ILE A 20 7.04 5.62 10.51
C ILE A 20 8.30 4.93 9.97
N ILE A 21 8.45 4.82 8.65
CA ILE A 21 9.73 4.49 8.05
C ILE A 21 10.56 5.78 7.98
N HIS A 22 11.50 5.93 8.92
CA HIS A 22 12.25 7.16 9.15
C HIS A 22 13.66 7.11 8.56
N PHE A 23 14.13 8.26 8.05
CA PHE A 23 15.43 8.43 7.38
C PHE A 23 16.59 8.74 8.34
N GLN A 24 16.30 9.13 9.58
CA GLN A 24 17.26 9.25 10.67
C GLN A 24 16.92 8.21 11.74
N PRO A 25 17.30 6.94 11.59
CA PRO A 25 16.93 5.92 12.56
C PRO A 25 17.94 5.73 13.69
N SER A 26 19.08 6.42 13.68
CA SER A 26 20.11 6.21 14.68
C SER A 26 19.59 6.54 16.08
N THR A 27 20.03 5.75 17.05
CA THR A 27 19.75 5.92 18.48
C THR A 27 20.01 7.35 18.94
N ASN A 28 21.09 7.94 18.44
CA ASN A 28 21.56 9.27 18.79
C ASN A 28 20.90 10.40 17.98
N ALA A 29 20.14 10.10 16.92
CA ALA A 29 19.38 11.12 16.20
C ALA A 29 18.20 11.60 17.07
N LYS A 30 18.36 12.76 17.72
CA LYS A 30 17.25 13.48 18.35
C LYS A 30 16.21 13.80 17.28
N GLY A 31 14.92 13.56 17.54
CA GLY A 31 13.84 14.00 16.64
C GLY A 31 13.42 13.01 15.56
N ALA A 32 13.67 11.71 15.73
CA ALA A 32 13.11 10.67 14.86
C ALA A 32 11.60 10.49 15.11
N THR A 33 10.81 11.46 14.65
CA THR A 33 9.37 11.54 14.88
C THR A 33 8.65 12.25 13.72
N LEU A 34 7.35 12.52 13.85
CA LEU A 34 6.61 13.32 12.88
C LEU A 34 7.25 14.70 12.73
N ARG A 35 7.37 15.16 11.48
CA ARG A 35 7.96 16.47 11.17
C ARG A 35 6.87 17.45 10.78
N ALA A 36 6.91 18.66 11.34
CA ALA A 36 5.99 19.73 10.98
C ALA A 36 6.03 20.05 9.48
N SER A 37 7.20 19.94 8.84
CA SER A 37 7.37 20.12 7.40
C SER A 37 6.64 19.09 6.55
N GLU A 38 6.26 17.94 7.11
CA GLU A 38 5.43 16.95 6.43
C GLU A 38 3.95 17.07 6.82
N VAL A 39 3.68 17.27 8.11
CA VAL A 39 2.30 17.26 8.62
C VAL A 39 1.56 18.56 8.30
N LYS A 40 2.19 19.72 8.48
CA LYS A 40 1.53 21.02 8.30
C LYS A 40 1.02 21.20 6.86
N PRO A 41 1.82 20.99 5.79
CA PRO A 41 1.33 21.19 4.42
C PRO A 41 0.18 20.24 4.05
N LYS A 42 0.18 19.02 4.59
CA LYS A 42 -0.92 18.06 4.39
C LYS A 42 -2.19 18.50 5.13
N PHE A 43 -2.05 18.99 6.35
CA PHE A 43 -3.18 19.46 7.14
C PHE A 43 -3.76 20.76 6.58
N ASP A 44 -2.89 21.69 6.18
CA ASP A 44 -3.24 22.88 5.41
C ASP A 44 -4.15 22.50 4.23
N LYS A 45 -3.66 21.63 3.33
CA LYS A 45 -4.43 21.13 2.17
C LYS A 45 -5.76 20.51 2.59
N TYR A 46 -5.76 19.73 3.67
CA TYR A 46 -6.97 19.10 4.19
C TYR A 46 -8.02 20.13 4.62
N ILE A 47 -7.66 21.16 5.40
CA ILE A 47 -8.61 22.20 5.81
C ILE A 47 -9.11 22.97 4.59
N TRP A 48 -8.24 23.32 3.63
CA TRP A 48 -8.66 23.99 2.39
C TRP A 48 -9.67 23.19 1.58
N THR A 49 -9.52 21.86 1.51
CA THR A 49 -10.53 21.00 0.87
C THR A 49 -11.86 21.01 1.62
N LYS A 50 -11.83 21.14 2.95
CA LYS A 50 -13.03 21.03 3.80
C LYS A 50 -13.77 22.34 3.99
N GLU A 51 -13.06 23.46 3.98
CA GLU A 51 -13.57 24.78 4.35
C GLU A 51 -13.10 25.86 3.35
N PRO A 52 -13.34 25.68 2.04
CA PRO A 52 -12.81 26.60 1.02
C PRO A 52 -13.37 28.03 1.17
N GLU A 53 -14.62 28.17 1.60
CA GLU A 53 -15.29 29.46 1.76
C GLU A 53 -14.74 30.23 2.96
N GLU A 54 -14.62 29.57 4.13
CA GLU A 54 -14.04 30.16 5.34
C GLU A 54 -12.56 30.55 5.15
N LEU A 55 -11.87 29.91 4.21
CA LEU A 55 -10.46 30.15 3.90
C LEU A 55 -10.23 31.00 2.64
N ALA A 56 -11.28 31.52 1.99
CA ALA A 56 -11.17 32.19 0.70
C ALA A 56 -10.26 33.43 0.71
N THR A 57 -10.14 34.11 1.85
CA THR A 57 -9.32 35.31 2.02
C THR A 57 -7.88 35.03 2.47
N TYR A 58 -7.54 33.76 2.74
CA TYR A 58 -6.21 33.38 3.23
C TYR A 58 -5.29 33.02 2.06
N GLU A 59 -4.17 33.73 1.95
CA GLU A 59 -3.07 33.30 1.06
C GLU A 59 -2.32 32.09 1.64
N LEU A 60 -2.14 32.08 2.96
CA LEU A 60 -1.45 31.04 3.74
C LEU A 60 -2.15 30.92 5.10
N LEU A 61 -2.17 29.73 5.72
CA LEU A 61 -2.74 29.57 7.07
C LEU A 61 -1.70 29.97 8.14
N PRO A 62 -1.90 31.09 8.88
CA PRO A 62 -0.90 31.69 9.76
C PRO A 62 -0.85 31.00 11.14
N TYR A 63 -0.52 29.71 11.16
CA TYR A 63 -0.26 28.97 12.40
C TYR A 63 1.08 28.24 12.36
N LYS A 64 1.62 27.96 13.54
CA LYS A 64 2.86 27.18 13.70
C LYS A 64 2.53 25.82 14.28
N MET A 65 3.27 24.80 13.84
CA MET A 65 3.15 23.43 14.32
C MET A 65 4.54 22.94 14.77
N LYS A 66 4.59 22.31 15.94
CA LYS A 66 5.80 21.68 16.49
C LYS A 66 5.46 20.31 17.03
N PHE A 67 6.37 19.35 16.83
CA PHE A 67 6.30 18.04 17.47
C PHE A 67 7.35 17.95 18.58
N ILE A 68 6.93 17.48 19.73
CA ILE A 68 7.78 17.22 20.90
C ILE A 68 7.80 15.71 21.11
N GLU A 69 8.96 15.11 20.88
CA GLU A 69 9.19 13.69 21.10
C GLU A 69 9.13 13.38 22.60
N LYS A 70 8.22 12.50 23.02
CA LYS A 70 8.14 12.03 24.41
C LYS A 70 9.00 10.78 24.65
N LYS A 71 8.90 9.82 23.75
CA LYS A 71 9.64 8.54 23.77
C LYS A 71 9.65 7.96 22.35
N LYS A 72 10.80 7.45 21.90
CA LYS A 72 10.94 6.68 20.66
C LYS A 72 11.41 5.26 20.92
N GLU A 73 11.01 4.37 20.04
CA GLU A 73 11.44 2.97 19.97
C GLU A 73 11.74 2.62 18.51
N VAL A 74 12.91 2.05 18.23
CA VAL A 74 13.35 1.65 16.88
C VAL A 74 13.28 0.12 16.77
N ILE A 75 12.59 -0.40 15.75
CA ILE A 75 12.14 -1.80 15.71
C ILE A 75 13.28 -2.82 15.52
N ASP A 76 14.43 -2.41 14.97
CA ASP A 76 15.56 -3.31 14.67
C ASP A 76 16.89 -2.55 14.82
N GLU A 77 17.05 -1.85 15.93
CA GLU A 77 18.20 -0.99 16.24
C GLU A 77 19.55 -1.72 16.14
N LYS A 78 19.59 -2.97 16.60
CA LYS A 78 20.80 -3.79 16.65
C LYS A 78 21.06 -4.59 15.38
N VAL A 79 20.17 -4.52 14.40
CA VAL A 79 20.29 -5.24 13.14
C VAL A 79 21.05 -4.37 12.14
N ALA A 80 22.09 -4.92 11.52
CA ALA A 80 22.83 -4.21 10.47
C ALA A 80 21.90 -3.86 9.30
N ASP A 81 22.15 -2.73 8.65
CA ASP A 81 21.29 -2.14 7.60
C ASP A 81 20.85 -3.15 6.52
N GLU A 82 21.77 -4.01 6.10
CA GLU A 82 21.54 -5.00 5.03
C GLU A 82 20.57 -6.14 5.41
N TYR A 83 20.34 -6.39 6.70
CA TYR A 83 19.46 -7.46 7.20
C TYR A 83 18.12 -6.93 7.71
N VAL A 84 17.86 -5.64 7.56
CA VAL A 84 16.65 -5.01 8.06
C VAL A 84 15.47 -5.40 7.20
N ASP A 85 14.53 -6.11 7.81
CA ASP A 85 13.30 -6.55 7.17
C ASP A 85 12.15 -5.60 7.51
N ILE A 86 11.83 -4.72 6.56
CA ILE A 86 10.65 -3.85 6.62
C ILE A 86 9.64 -4.38 5.58
N PRO A 87 8.56 -5.07 6.00
CA PRO A 87 7.58 -5.59 5.07
C PRO A 87 7.03 -4.51 4.13
N LEU A 88 6.81 -4.84 2.85
CA LEU A 88 6.30 -3.90 1.82
C LEU A 88 7.19 -2.68 1.53
N TYR A 89 8.41 -2.62 2.08
CA TYR A 89 9.38 -1.58 1.79
C TYR A 89 10.61 -2.19 1.12
N TYR A 90 10.79 -1.88 -0.17
CA TYR A 90 11.76 -2.56 -1.04
C TYR A 90 13.05 -1.78 -1.26
N ALA A 91 13.14 -0.55 -0.75
CA ALA A 91 14.38 0.21 -0.83
C ALA A 91 15.38 -0.31 0.22
N LYS A 92 16.60 -0.60 -0.22
CA LYS A 92 17.73 -0.93 0.64
C LYS A 92 18.48 0.35 1.02
N ASP A 93 17.79 1.24 1.70
CA ASP A 93 18.38 2.45 2.27
C ASP A 93 18.46 2.33 3.80
N GLN A 94 19.27 3.18 4.44
CA GLN A 94 19.50 3.17 5.88
C GLN A 94 18.27 3.66 6.68
N LYS A 95 17.05 3.32 6.25
CA LYS A 95 15.80 3.65 6.95
C LYS A 95 15.45 2.55 7.95
N ARG A 96 14.67 2.92 8.98
CA ARG A 96 14.10 1.97 9.96
C ARG A 96 12.66 2.32 10.26
N MET A 97 11.93 1.33 10.77
CA MET A 97 10.64 1.54 11.43
C MET A 97 10.87 2.18 12.81
N VAL A 98 10.22 3.32 13.05
CA VAL A 98 10.27 4.07 14.31
C VAL A 98 8.86 4.23 14.87
N ILE A 99 8.70 3.91 16.14
CA ILE A 99 7.47 4.12 16.89
C ILE A 99 7.70 5.25 17.89
N THR A 100 6.79 6.21 17.92
CA THR A 100 6.88 7.39 18.78
C THR A 100 5.49 7.92 19.06
N ASN A 101 5.24 8.41 20.26
CA ASN A 101 3.97 9.05 20.64
C ASN A 101 4.25 10.53 20.94
N PRO A 102 4.45 11.37 19.90
CA PRO A 102 4.83 12.76 20.10
C PRO A 102 3.65 13.58 20.61
N ARG A 103 3.97 14.70 21.28
CA ARG A 103 3.02 15.78 21.52
C ARG A 103 3.08 16.76 20.37
N ILE A 104 1.94 17.11 19.79
CA ILE A 104 1.81 18.22 18.85
C ILE A 104 1.49 19.50 19.63
N VAL A 105 2.19 20.57 19.28
CA VAL A 105 1.93 21.93 19.77
C VAL A 105 1.61 22.80 18.57
N ILE A 106 0.39 23.35 18.56
CA ILE A 106 -0.07 24.30 17.55
C ILE A 106 -0.17 25.67 18.18
N THR A 107 0.38 26.69 17.50
CA THR A 107 0.24 28.10 17.90
C THR A 107 -0.48 28.87 16.82
N CYS A 108 -1.62 29.45 17.14
CA CYS A 108 -2.49 30.19 16.24
C CYS A 108 -3.11 31.39 16.98
N PHE A 109 -3.01 32.58 16.42
CA PHE A 109 -3.62 33.80 16.99
C PHE A 109 -4.97 34.12 16.35
N ASP A 110 -5.24 33.55 15.18
CA ASP A 110 -6.47 33.76 14.44
C ASP A 110 -7.60 32.90 15.02
N PRO A 111 -8.69 33.51 15.55
CA PRO A 111 -9.78 32.77 16.18
C PRO A 111 -10.60 31.92 15.20
N ILE A 112 -10.74 32.33 13.94
CA ILE A 112 -11.44 31.54 12.91
C ILE A 112 -10.63 30.27 12.66
N LEU A 113 -9.35 30.43 12.40
CA LEU A 113 -8.46 29.31 12.14
C LEU A 113 -8.30 28.37 13.36
N GLN A 114 -8.32 28.89 14.59
CA GLN A 114 -8.37 28.06 15.79
C GLN A 114 -9.57 27.11 15.79
N LYS A 115 -10.76 27.61 15.46
CA LYS A 115 -11.98 26.79 15.37
C LYS A 115 -11.86 25.73 14.28
N LEU A 116 -11.36 26.10 13.10
CA LEU A 116 -11.16 25.16 11.99
C LEU A 116 -10.14 24.07 12.34
N ILE A 117 -9.04 24.42 13.01
CA ILE A 117 -8.02 23.46 13.46
C ILE A 117 -8.64 22.45 14.43
N VAL A 118 -9.37 22.91 15.45
CA VAL A 118 -10.05 22.03 16.42
C VAL A 118 -11.07 21.13 15.72
N LYS A 119 -11.85 21.68 14.80
CA LYS A 119 -12.87 20.93 14.03
C LYS A 119 -12.26 19.77 13.24
N HIS A 120 -11.08 19.97 12.64
CA HIS A 120 -10.55 19.07 11.61
C HIS A 120 -9.37 18.20 12.03
N ILE A 121 -8.59 18.58 13.05
CA ILE A 121 -7.31 17.91 13.37
C ILE A 121 -7.49 16.42 13.71
N LYS A 122 -8.58 16.06 14.39
CA LYS A 122 -8.88 14.67 14.75
C LYS A 122 -9.09 13.81 13.50
N ASN A 123 -9.99 14.23 12.62
CA ASN A 123 -10.32 13.50 11.40
C ASN A 123 -9.11 13.42 10.47
N PHE A 124 -8.35 14.51 10.35
CA PHE A 124 -7.11 14.55 9.57
C PHE A 124 -6.14 13.42 9.95
N PHE A 125 -5.86 13.20 11.24
CA PHE A 125 -4.98 12.11 11.67
C PHE A 125 -5.59 10.72 11.42
N ILE A 126 -6.91 10.58 11.56
CA ILE A 126 -7.64 9.33 11.28
C ILE A 126 -7.53 8.94 9.79
N VAL A 127 -7.48 9.90 8.87
CA VAL A 127 -7.45 9.62 7.42
C VAL A 127 -6.06 9.72 6.78
N THR A 128 -5.07 10.21 7.53
CA THR A 128 -3.73 10.52 6.98
C THR A 128 -2.66 9.59 7.52
N ASN A 129 -1.77 9.14 6.63
CA ASN A 129 -0.53 8.44 6.96
C ASN A 129 0.69 9.32 6.65
N PHE A 130 1.82 9.04 7.31
CA PHE A 130 3.06 9.84 7.24
C PHE A 130 4.31 8.98 6.98
N GLY A 131 5.40 9.59 6.54
CA GLY A 131 6.67 8.91 6.23
C GLY A 131 6.70 8.20 4.89
N ALA A 132 7.59 7.22 4.72
CA ALA A 132 7.63 6.42 3.50
C ALA A 132 6.59 5.28 3.53
N ALA A 133 6.18 4.81 2.35
CA ALA A 133 5.20 3.72 2.16
C ALA A 133 3.82 3.97 2.84
N GLN A 134 3.36 5.23 2.87
CA GLN A 134 2.07 5.64 3.45
C GLN A 134 0.88 4.83 2.92
N GLY A 135 0.85 4.57 1.61
CA GLY A 135 -0.19 3.76 0.97
C GLY A 135 -0.23 2.30 1.44
N LYS A 136 0.81 1.83 2.14
CA LYS A 136 0.91 0.46 2.68
C LYS A 136 0.58 0.36 4.16
N GLY A 137 0.14 1.44 4.80
CA GLY A 137 -0.30 1.47 6.20
C GLY A 137 0.73 1.99 7.20
N TYR A 138 1.93 2.36 6.75
CA TYR A 138 2.95 2.97 7.61
C TYR A 138 2.59 4.40 8.03
N GLY A 139 3.08 4.80 9.21
CA GLY A 139 2.97 6.13 9.78
C GLY A 139 1.53 6.53 10.12
N SER A 140 0.81 5.65 10.80
CA SER A 140 -0.56 5.90 11.23
C SER A 140 -0.61 6.43 12.66
N PHE A 141 -1.29 7.57 12.84
CA PHE A 141 -1.46 8.25 14.13
C PHE A 141 -2.93 8.61 14.36
N THR A 142 -3.31 8.75 15.61
CA THR A 142 -4.53 9.45 16.02
C THR A 142 -4.20 10.45 17.13
N ILE A 143 -5.09 11.41 17.37
CA ILE A 143 -5.08 12.11 18.66
C ILE A 143 -5.31 11.04 19.75
N ASP A 144 -4.49 11.06 20.78
CA ASP A 144 -4.60 10.15 21.91
C ASP A 144 -5.86 10.52 22.68
N SER A 145 -6.82 9.61 22.70
CA SER A 145 -8.02 9.72 23.50
C SER A 145 -7.92 8.74 24.66
N GLU A 146 -8.36 9.17 25.84
CA GLU A 146 -8.32 8.34 27.05
C GLU A 146 -9.22 7.08 26.95
N LYS A 147 -10.08 6.98 25.92
CA LYS A 147 -11.10 5.93 25.78
C LYS A 147 -10.92 5.15 24.49
N ASN A 148 -10.25 4.00 24.59
CA ASN A 148 -10.14 3.02 23.48
C ASN A 148 -11.29 2.01 23.55
N ASP A 149 -12.50 2.46 23.27
CA ASP A 149 -13.73 1.66 23.36
C ASP A 149 -14.39 1.41 21.99
N GLN A 150 -15.46 0.60 21.98
CA GLN A 150 -16.20 0.25 20.76
C GLN A 150 -16.83 1.48 20.08
N VAL A 151 -17.17 2.52 20.83
CA VAL A 151 -17.77 3.75 20.30
C VAL A 151 -16.73 4.57 19.57
N GLU A 152 -15.52 4.71 20.12
CA GLU A 152 -14.39 5.32 19.42
C GLU A 152 -14.07 4.58 18.12
N GLN A 153 -14.11 3.25 18.17
CA GLN A 153 -13.86 2.40 17.02
C GLN A 153 -14.92 2.57 15.91
N GLU A 154 -16.21 2.63 16.25
CA GLU A 154 -17.30 2.91 15.31
C GLU A 154 -17.19 4.32 14.72
N ASN A 155 -16.76 5.31 15.52
CA ASN A 155 -16.53 6.68 15.03
C ASN A 155 -15.38 6.74 14.00
N ILE A 156 -14.29 5.99 14.22
CA ILE A 156 -13.19 5.89 13.24
C ILE A 156 -13.69 5.33 11.91
N GLU A 157 -14.49 4.27 11.96
CA GLU A 157 -15.04 3.61 10.77
C GLU A 157 -15.96 4.54 9.98
N LYS A 158 -16.83 5.28 10.68
CA LYS A 158 -17.68 6.32 10.08
C LYS A 158 -16.87 7.43 9.42
N ILE A 159 -15.87 7.98 10.11
CA ILE A 159 -14.99 9.02 9.56
C ILE A 159 -14.28 8.52 8.30
N LEU A 160 -13.76 7.30 8.31
CA LEU A 160 -13.11 6.73 7.12
C LEU A 160 -14.08 6.59 5.94
N MET A 161 -15.33 6.15 6.17
CA MET A 161 -16.31 6.06 5.11
C MET A 161 -16.68 7.43 4.53
N GLU A 162 -16.98 8.41 5.38
CA GLU A 162 -17.37 9.75 4.97
C GLU A 162 -16.24 10.48 4.22
N GLU A 163 -15.02 10.42 4.76
CA GLU A 163 -13.87 11.16 4.22
C GLU A 163 -13.38 10.62 2.88
N PHE A 164 -13.58 9.34 2.62
CA PHE A 164 -13.20 8.69 1.36
C PHE A 164 -14.40 8.40 0.45
N GLY A 165 -15.63 8.78 0.83
CA GLY A 165 -16.84 8.53 0.04
C GLY A 165 -17.13 7.05 -0.20
N LEU A 166 -16.84 6.19 0.79
CA LEU A 166 -16.90 4.73 0.63
C LEU A 166 -18.32 4.20 0.81
N LYS A 167 -18.78 3.37 -0.13
CA LYS A 167 -20.00 2.55 0.05
C LYS A 167 -19.80 1.40 1.03
N THR A 168 -18.58 0.85 1.08
CA THR A 168 -18.24 -0.29 1.95
C THR A 168 -16.83 -0.12 2.46
N LEU A 169 -16.65 -0.31 3.77
CA LEU A 169 -15.35 -0.33 4.41
C LEU A 169 -14.98 -1.75 4.79
N TYR A 170 -13.82 -2.22 4.34
CA TYR A 170 -13.31 -3.54 4.68
C TYR A 170 -12.26 -3.42 5.79
N LYS A 171 -12.34 -4.30 6.78
CA LYS A 171 -11.39 -4.32 7.89
C LYS A 171 -10.93 -5.73 8.27
N ILE A 172 -9.74 -5.79 8.85
CA ILE A 172 -9.14 -6.99 9.40
C ILE A 172 -8.76 -6.72 10.85
N ASP A 173 -9.41 -7.41 11.79
CA ASP A 173 -9.06 -7.33 13.20
C ASP A 173 -7.92 -8.29 13.54
N CYS A 174 -6.75 -7.75 13.90
CA CYS A 174 -5.59 -8.53 14.29
C CYS A 174 -5.46 -8.72 15.82
N ASN A 175 -6.34 -8.13 16.64
CA ASN A 175 -6.17 -8.11 18.11
C ASN A 175 -6.00 -9.49 18.71
N LYS A 176 -6.86 -10.46 18.34
CA LYS A 176 -6.75 -11.85 18.81
C LYS A 176 -5.45 -12.52 18.34
N LEU A 177 -5.02 -12.24 17.11
CA LEU A 177 -3.85 -12.87 16.49
C LEU A 177 -2.52 -12.36 17.05
N VAL A 178 -2.43 -11.06 17.36
CA VAL A 178 -1.19 -10.42 17.79
C VAL A 178 -1.18 -9.99 19.26
N GLY A 179 -2.28 -10.20 19.99
CA GLY A 179 -2.47 -9.68 21.35
C GLY A 179 -1.42 -10.15 22.37
N LYS A 180 -0.87 -11.36 22.20
CA LYS A 180 0.16 -11.94 23.08
C LYS A 180 1.59 -11.73 22.57
N LEU A 181 1.76 -11.12 21.39
CA LEU A 181 3.08 -10.92 20.79
C LEU A 181 3.74 -9.67 21.36
N ALA A 182 5.08 -9.68 21.40
CA ALA A 182 5.85 -8.47 21.62
C ALA A 182 5.47 -7.43 20.55
N LYS A 183 5.54 -6.14 20.91
CA LYS A 183 5.10 -5.01 20.07
C LYS A 183 5.63 -5.08 18.64
N PHE A 184 6.91 -5.41 18.47
CA PHE A 184 7.56 -5.50 17.17
C PHE A 184 7.11 -6.69 16.34
N GLU A 185 7.00 -7.86 16.96
CA GLU A 185 6.47 -9.07 16.30
C GLU A 185 5.01 -8.88 15.89
N ALA A 186 4.22 -8.22 16.72
CA ALA A 186 2.85 -7.83 16.38
C ALA A 186 2.81 -6.93 15.14
N ILE A 187 3.67 -5.91 15.06
CA ILE A 187 3.76 -4.99 13.91
C ILE A 187 4.21 -5.73 12.65
N LYS A 188 5.31 -6.49 12.71
CA LYS A 188 5.78 -7.28 11.57
C LYS A 188 4.66 -8.19 11.06
N LYS A 189 3.93 -8.87 11.96
CA LYS A 189 2.82 -9.74 11.58
C LYS A 189 1.64 -8.99 10.94
N ILE A 190 1.27 -7.81 11.44
CA ILE A 190 0.23 -6.95 10.82
C ILE A 190 0.62 -6.60 9.38
N PHE A 191 1.85 -6.13 9.15
CA PHE A 191 2.27 -5.77 7.79
C PHE A 191 2.46 -6.97 6.86
N ARG A 192 2.82 -8.15 7.38
CA ARG A 192 2.81 -9.40 6.60
C ARG A 192 1.38 -9.80 6.18
N ILE A 193 0.36 -9.47 6.95
CA ILE A 193 -1.05 -9.67 6.54
C ILE A 193 -1.40 -8.75 5.36
N ILE A 194 -1.04 -7.47 5.44
CA ILE A 194 -1.20 -6.52 4.32
C ILE A 194 -0.46 -7.03 3.08
N GLU A 195 0.76 -7.53 3.25
CA GLU A 195 1.57 -8.09 2.16
C GLU A 195 0.90 -9.32 1.53
N ASN A 196 0.38 -10.24 2.35
CA ASN A 196 -0.32 -11.42 1.87
C ASN A 196 -1.60 -11.06 1.12
N PHE A 197 -2.37 -10.09 1.61
CA PHE A 197 -3.53 -9.57 0.89
C PHE A 197 -3.12 -9.03 -0.49
N TYR A 198 -2.10 -8.16 -0.56
CA TYR A 198 -1.57 -7.66 -1.83
C TYR A 198 -1.10 -8.78 -2.77
N LYS A 199 -0.41 -9.79 -2.24
CA LYS A 199 0.03 -10.95 -3.03
C LYS A 199 -1.17 -11.69 -3.59
N ILE A 200 -2.16 -12.02 -2.75
CA ILE A 200 -3.36 -12.76 -3.16
C ILE A 200 -4.14 -11.99 -4.23
N ILE A 201 -4.36 -10.69 -4.07
CA ILE A 201 -5.17 -9.95 -5.06
C ILE A 201 -4.41 -9.69 -6.37
N LYS A 202 -3.08 -9.52 -6.33
CA LYS A 202 -2.30 -9.06 -7.51
C LYS A 202 -1.41 -10.14 -8.14
N GLY A 203 -0.58 -10.82 -7.35
CA GLY A 203 0.53 -11.65 -7.86
C GLY A 203 0.37 -13.16 -7.73
N GLY A 204 -0.46 -13.59 -6.79
CA GLY A 204 -0.52 -14.95 -6.25
C GLY A 204 0.59 -15.26 -5.25
N ILE A 205 0.46 -16.41 -4.59
CA ILE A 205 1.47 -17.02 -3.71
C ILE A 205 1.90 -18.34 -4.36
N ASN A 206 3.20 -18.46 -4.70
CA ASN A 206 3.73 -19.64 -5.39
C ASN A 206 4.47 -20.62 -4.48
N HIS A 207 4.79 -20.23 -3.24
CA HIS A 207 5.57 -21.04 -2.30
C HIS A 207 4.70 -21.48 -1.13
N LYS A 208 4.95 -22.71 -0.62
CA LYS A 208 4.15 -23.41 0.39
C LYS A 208 2.81 -23.86 -0.18
N GLU A 209 1.74 -23.10 0.07
CA GLU A 209 0.40 -23.38 -0.41
C GLU A 209 0.07 -22.42 -1.54
N TYR A 210 -0.08 -22.97 -2.74
CA TYR A 210 -0.32 -22.19 -3.94
C TYR A 210 -1.68 -21.46 -3.86
N ILE A 211 -1.66 -20.16 -4.12
CA ILE A 211 -2.83 -19.31 -4.29
C ILE A 211 -2.66 -18.53 -5.59
N LYS A 212 -3.64 -18.65 -6.50
CA LYS A 212 -3.63 -17.91 -7.77
C LYS A 212 -3.95 -16.44 -7.49
N GLY A 213 -3.32 -15.53 -8.22
CA GLY A 213 -3.61 -14.09 -8.08
C GLY A 213 -5.05 -13.80 -8.50
N PHE A 214 -5.83 -13.11 -7.67
CA PHE A 214 -7.25 -12.88 -7.96
C PHE A 214 -7.47 -12.00 -9.18
N LEU A 215 -6.64 -10.97 -9.40
CA LEU A 215 -6.68 -10.13 -10.61
C LEU A 215 -6.58 -10.97 -11.89
N PHE A 216 -5.83 -12.07 -11.88
CA PHE A 216 -5.80 -12.99 -13.01
C PHE A 216 -7.17 -13.64 -13.25
N ILE A 217 -7.81 -14.13 -12.19
CA ILE A 217 -9.10 -14.83 -12.26
C ILE A 217 -10.16 -13.85 -12.76
N HIS A 218 -10.29 -12.70 -12.10
CA HIS A 218 -11.30 -11.68 -12.40
C HIS A 218 -11.20 -11.18 -13.85
N MET A 219 -9.99 -10.86 -14.34
CA MET A 219 -9.83 -10.37 -15.72
C MET A 219 -10.07 -11.47 -16.76
N ASN A 220 -9.69 -12.71 -16.44
CA ASN A 220 -9.93 -13.85 -17.34
C ASN A 220 -11.43 -14.17 -17.48
N GLU A 221 -12.21 -14.03 -16.42
CA GLU A 221 -13.68 -14.16 -16.46
C GLU A 221 -14.33 -13.09 -17.35
N LYS A 222 -13.70 -11.92 -17.46
CA LYS A 222 -14.06 -10.86 -18.42
C LYS A 222 -13.49 -11.06 -19.83
N GLY A 223 -12.83 -12.20 -20.10
CA GLY A 223 -12.24 -12.48 -21.40
C GLY A 223 -10.99 -11.64 -21.71
N ILE A 224 -10.27 -11.15 -20.70
CA ILE A 224 -9.01 -10.38 -20.84
C ILE A 224 -7.84 -11.21 -20.31
N LYS A 225 -6.86 -11.47 -21.18
CA LYS A 225 -5.63 -12.18 -20.84
C LYS A 225 -4.60 -11.21 -20.27
N ASN A 226 -4.01 -11.55 -19.13
CA ASN A 226 -3.10 -10.65 -18.43
C ASN A 226 -1.66 -10.71 -18.95
N GLU A 227 -0.90 -9.63 -18.72
CA GLU A 227 0.50 -9.50 -19.15
C GLU A 227 1.39 -10.66 -18.71
N LYS A 228 1.17 -11.23 -17.51
CA LYS A 228 2.01 -12.34 -17.02
C LYS A 228 1.93 -13.57 -17.92
N VAL A 229 0.78 -13.86 -18.53
CA VAL A 229 0.66 -14.98 -19.46
C VAL A 229 1.31 -14.61 -20.79
N VAL A 230 1.02 -13.42 -21.31
CA VAL A 230 1.60 -12.94 -22.59
C VAL A 230 3.13 -12.90 -22.53
N LEU A 231 3.72 -12.37 -21.46
CA LEU A 231 5.18 -12.34 -21.28
C LEU A 231 5.78 -13.75 -21.25
N LYS A 232 5.08 -14.74 -20.66
CA LYS A 232 5.53 -16.13 -20.65
C LYS A 232 5.40 -16.82 -22.01
N THR A 233 4.42 -16.42 -22.83
CA THR A 233 4.20 -17.02 -24.15
C THR A 233 5.02 -16.32 -25.23
N GLU A 234 5.13 -14.99 -25.19
CA GLU A 234 5.70 -14.18 -26.28
C GLU A 234 7.11 -13.66 -26.01
N ILE A 235 7.56 -13.49 -24.75
CA ILE A 235 8.90 -12.96 -24.45
C ILE A 235 9.86 -14.01 -23.87
N ILE A 236 9.38 -14.83 -22.93
CA ILE A 236 10.22 -15.80 -22.21
C ILE A 236 10.31 -17.10 -23.02
N ASP A 237 11.51 -17.53 -23.40
CA ASP A 237 11.69 -18.71 -24.26
C ASP A 237 11.26 -20.00 -23.54
N HIS A 238 11.80 -20.23 -22.34
CA HIS A 238 11.56 -21.45 -21.56
C HIS A 238 11.06 -21.08 -20.16
N PRO A 239 9.78 -20.69 -20.00
CA PRO A 239 9.26 -20.23 -18.72
C PRO A 239 9.37 -21.32 -17.66
N TYR A 240 9.95 -20.98 -16.50
CA TYR A 240 10.11 -21.94 -15.42
C TYR A 240 8.77 -22.53 -14.97
N ALA A 241 8.64 -23.86 -15.11
CA ALA A 241 7.55 -24.64 -14.57
C ALA A 241 8.05 -25.42 -13.34
N SER A 242 7.45 -25.23 -12.17
CA SER A 242 7.72 -26.08 -11.01
C SER A 242 6.89 -27.37 -11.15
N ASN A 243 7.41 -28.50 -10.65
CA ASN A 243 6.66 -29.77 -10.62
C ASN A 243 5.39 -29.71 -9.74
N GLN A 244 5.30 -28.73 -8.83
CA GLN A 244 4.07 -28.43 -8.06
C GLN A 244 3.01 -27.70 -8.90
N ASN A 245 3.39 -27.17 -10.06
CA ASN A 245 2.53 -26.52 -11.06
C ASN A 245 2.17 -27.48 -12.20
N LYS A 246 1.90 -28.77 -11.94
CA LYS A 246 1.04 -29.57 -12.84
C LYS A 246 -0.39 -29.02 -12.78
N VAL A 247 -0.54 -27.76 -13.17
CA VAL A 247 -1.80 -27.12 -13.47
C VAL A 247 -2.34 -27.95 -14.62
N LYS A 248 -3.45 -28.65 -14.38
CA LYS A 248 -4.30 -29.21 -15.45
C LYS A 248 -4.34 -28.16 -16.56
N GLN A 249 -4.01 -28.55 -17.80
CA GLN A 249 -4.01 -27.66 -18.97
C GLN A 249 -5.16 -26.67 -18.81
N GLU A 250 -4.81 -25.39 -18.68
CA GLU A 250 -5.79 -24.34 -18.46
C GLU A 250 -6.83 -24.45 -19.58
N PRO A 251 -8.14 -24.31 -19.27
CA PRO A 251 -9.15 -24.32 -20.31
C PRO A 251 -8.74 -23.33 -21.39
N LYS A 252 -8.81 -23.76 -22.66
CA LYS A 252 -8.50 -22.92 -23.83
C LYS A 252 -9.17 -21.57 -23.63
N ILE A 253 -8.35 -20.54 -23.47
CA ILE A 253 -8.78 -19.17 -23.26
C ILE A 253 -9.40 -18.71 -24.58
N ASN A 254 -10.71 -18.47 -24.62
CA ASN A 254 -11.40 -17.82 -25.75
C ASN A 254 -11.30 -16.28 -25.63
N SER A 255 -10.16 -15.74 -25.21
CA SER A 255 -9.90 -14.30 -25.08
C SER A 255 -9.24 -13.77 -26.34
N HIS A 256 -9.63 -12.57 -26.79
CA HIS A 256 -9.00 -11.87 -27.91
C HIS A 256 -8.21 -10.63 -27.46
N LYS A 257 -8.36 -10.19 -26.19
CA LYS A 257 -7.73 -8.97 -25.67
C LYS A 257 -6.64 -9.28 -24.65
N GLU A 258 -5.44 -8.81 -24.91
CA GLU A 258 -4.27 -8.96 -24.05
C GLU A 258 -3.93 -7.61 -23.40
N CYS A 259 -3.85 -7.55 -22.07
CA CYS A 259 -3.68 -6.28 -21.36
C CYS A 259 -2.66 -6.32 -20.21
N TYR A 260 -2.06 -5.17 -19.93
CA TYR A 260 -1.28 -4.88 -18.73
C TYR A 260 -2.18 -4.60 -17.53
N VAL A 261 -2.90 -5.62 -17.07
CA VAL A 261 -3.90 -5.48 -16.00
C VAL A 261 -3.27 -5.15 -14.64
N ARG A 262 -2.04 -5.59 -14.36
CA ARG A 262 -1.38 -5.30 -13.07
C ARG A 262 -1.09 -3.82 -12.85
N ALA A 263 -1.11 -2.99 -13.91
CA ALA A 263 -1.02 -1.54 -13.82
C ALA A 263 -2.17 -0.93 -13.00
N LEU A 264 -3.37 -1.52 -13.07
CA LEU A 264 -4.58 -1.09 -12.36
C LEU A 264 -4.41 -1.11 -10.84
N LEU A 265 -3.53 -1.98 -10.33
CA LEU A 265 -3.19 -2.07 -8.90
C LEU A 265 -1.81 -1.48 -8.59
N GLY A 266 -1.40 -0.46 -9.35
CA GLY A 266 -0.15 0.27 -9.24
C GLY A 266 0.93 -0.19 -10.22
N LEU A 267 1.66 0.79 -10.78
CA LEU A 267 2.70 0.56 -11.77
C LEU A 267 4.00 0.02 -11.16
N SER A 268 4.59 -0.94 -11.85
CA SER A 268 5.92 -1.48 -11.57
C SER A 268 6.85 -1.08 -12.69
N SER A 269 8.07 -0.65 -12.37
CA SER A 269 9.11 -0.33 -13.35
C SER A 269 9.74 -1.58 -13.98
N SER A 270 9.60 -2.72 -13.32
CA SER A 270 10.13 -3.99 -13.82
C SER A 270 9.43 -5.21 -13.24
N PHE A 271 9.59 -6.34 -13.95
CA PHE A 271 9.32 -7.67 -13.46
C PHE A 271 10.56 -8.55 -13.49
N ALA A 272 10.60 -9.58 -12.66
CA ALA A 272 11.62 -10.60 -12.68
C ALA A 272 10.96 -11.97 -12.92
N PHE A 273 11.50 -12.73 -13.86
CA PHE A 273 11.07 -14.07 -14.21
C PHE A 273 12.25 -15.04 -14.27
N LYS A 274 11.95 -16.33 -14.15
CA LYS A 274 12.92 -17.42 -14.32
C LYS A 274 12.76 -18.05 -15.70
N ASP A 275 13.87 -18.18 -16.42
CA ASP A 275 13.92 -18.76 -17.78
C ASP A 275 14.91 -19.94 -17.81
N GLN A 276 14.46 -21.12 -18.27
CA GLN A 276 15.19 -22.39 -18.21
C GLN A 276 16.06 -22.62 -19.46
N ARG A 277 17.02 -21.73 -19.73
CA ARG A 277 17.85 -21.74 -20.96
C ARG A 277 19.14 -22.57 -20.89
N ARG A 278 19.39 -23.31 -19.82
CA ARG A 278 20.62 -24.10 -19.67
C ARG A 278 20.28 -25.58 -19.74
N GLN A 279 20.77 -26.27 -20.77
CA GLN A 279 20.56 -27.73 -20.93
C GLN A 279 21.03 -28.57 -19.73
N LYS A 280 21.98 -28.07 -18.92
CA LYS A 280 22.50 -28.71 -17.70
C LYS A 280 22.60 -27.76 -16.49
N GLY A 281 21.98 -26.59 -16.53
CA GLY A 281 22.13 -25.55 -15.50
C GLY A 281 20.80 -24.99 -15.02
N GLY A 282 20.77 -24.46 -13.80
CA GLY A 282 19.56 -23.88 -13.23
C GLY A 282 19.00 -22.70 -14.04
N ALA A 283 17.76 -22.33 -13.73
CA ALA A 283 17.07 -21.22 -14.39
C ALA A 283 17.81 -19.89 -14.21
N VAL A 284 17.84 -19.08 -15.28
CA VAL A 284 18.41 -17.72 -15.25
C VAL A 284 17.35 -16.70 -14.84
N ASP A 285 17.80 -15.63 -14.19
CA ASP A 285 16.95 -14.46 -13.91
C ASP A 285 16.86 -13.57 -15.14
N VAL A 286 15.62 -13.27 -15.53
CA VAL A 286 15.26 -12.35 -16.60
C VAL A 286 14.55 -11.17 -15.99
N ASN A 287 15.05 -9.96 -16.24
CA ASN A 287 14.38 -8.73 -15.86
C ASN A 287 13.61 -8.21 -17.08
N ILE A 288 12.35 -7.83 -16.88
CA ILE A 288 11.55 -7.14 -17.88
C ILE A 288 11.42 -5.70 -17.41
N LYS A 289 12.00 -4.75 -18.15
CA LYS A 289 11.80 -3.31 -17.93
C LYS A 289 10.46 -2.91 -18.54
N ILE A 290 9.74 -2.03 -17.84
CA ILE A 290 8.43 -1.55 -18.25
C ILE A 290 8.52 -0.04 -18.41
N SER A 291 8.19 0.47 -19.59
CA SER A 291 8.14 1.91 -19.87
C SER A 291 6.82 2.28 -20.52
N HIS A 292 6.33 3.48 -20.23
CA HIS A 292 5.23 4.07 -20.97
C HIS A 292 5.73 4.46 -22.36
N ALA A 293 4.96 4.18 -23.42
CA ALA A 293 5.41 4.43 -24.79
C ALA A 293 5.73 5.91 -25.06
N ASP A 294 4.95 6.83 -24.46
CA ASP A 294 5.14 8.27 -24.62
C ASP A 294 5.99 8.90 -23.52
N GLU A 295 6.53 8.10 -22.59
CA GLU A 295 7.37 8.56 -21.46
C GLU A 295 6.72 9.59 -20.51
N THR A 296 5.41 9.86 -20.66
CA THR A 296 4.65 10.81 -19.83
C THR A 296 4.22 10.25 -18.46
N ILE A 297 4.22 8.92 -18.30
CA ILE A 297 3.76 8.24 -17.09
C ILE A 297 4.95 7.60 -16.36
N GLU A 298 5.41 8.24 -15.29
CA GLU A 298 6.59 7.77 -14.54
C GLU A 298 6.28 6.68 -13.50
N ARG A 299 5.20 6.84 -12.69
CA ARG A 299 4.75 5.82 -11.70
C ARG A 299 3.44 6.20 -11.00
N PHE A 300 2.46 5.29 -10.96
CA PHE A 300 1.27 5.43 -10.11
C PHE A 300 1.32 4.53 -8.87
N PRO A 301 0.94 5.06 -7.68
CA PRO A 301 0.72 4.22 -6.52
C PRO A 301 -0.47 3.29 -6.75
N SER A 302 -0.53 2.20 -5.98
CA SER A 302 -1.73 1.36 -5.93
C SER A 302 -2.93 2.20 -5.47
N PRO A 303 -4.11 2.04 -6.09
CA PRO A 303 -5.33 2.74 -5.66
C PRO A 303 -5.79 2.25 -4.28
N LEU A 304 -5.31 1.10 -3.80
CA LEU A 304 -5.56 0.63 -2.45
C LEU A 304 -4.60 1.27 -1.44
N THR A 305 -5.16 2.00 -0.48
CA THR A 305 -4.46 2.51 0.71
C THR A 305 -4.85 1.69 1.93
N PHE A 306 -3.91 1.47 2.85
CA PHE A 306 -4.17 0.81 4.12
C PHE A 306 -4.06 1.81 5.26
N LYS A 307 -4.93 1.69 6.26
CA LYS A 307 -4.83 2.44 7.52
C LYS A 307 -4.81 1.44 8.66
N VAL A 308 -3.85 1.56 9.57
CA VAL A 308 -3.73 0.68 10.74
C VAL A 308 -4.03 1.51 11.98
N ILE A 309 -5.11 1.20 12.69
CA ILE A 309 -5.48 1.86 13.96
C ILE A 309 -5.90 0.77 14.94
N ASN A 310 -5.40 0.80 16.17
CA ASN A 310 -5.73 -0.17 17.20
C ASN A 310 -5.58 -1.64 16.76
N LYS A 311 -4.53 -1.94 15.97
CA LYS A 311 -4.24 -3.26 15.37
C LYS A 311 -5.34 -3.78 14.42
N ILE A 312 -6.22 -2.90 13.96
CA ILE A 312 -7.18 -3.16 12.89
C ILE A 312 -6.63 -2.55 11.61
N ILE A 313 -6.64 -3.34 10.54
CA ILE A 313 -6.24 -2.91 9.21
C ILE A 313 -7.51 -2.54 8.45
N TYR A 314 -7.60 -1.31 7.98
CA TYR A 314 -8.64 -0.86 7.06
C TYR A 314 -8.09 -0.85 5.64
N ILE A 315 -8.92 -1.31 4.70
CA ILE A 315 -8.62 -1.33 3.26
C ILE A 315 -9.46 -0.24 2.61
N ILE A 316 -8.79 0.78 2.07
CA ILE A 316 -9.42 1.99 1.54
C ILE A 316 -9.15 2.02 0.03
N PRO A 317 -10.16 1.71 -0.81
CA PRO A 317 -10.07 1.96 -2.24
C PRO A 317 -10.09 3.46 -2.50
N LYS A 318 -9.20 3.92 -3.39
CA LYS A 318 -9.21 5.27 -3.94
C LYS A 318 -9.53 5.20 -5.42
N GLN A 319 -10.01 6.31 -5.97
CA GLN A 319 -10.19 6.45 -7.42
C GLN A 319 -8.89 6.08 -8.15
N ILE A 320 -9.03 5.27 -9.19
CA ILE A 320 -7.94 4.96 -10.10
C ILE A 320 -7.61 6.22 -10.89
N ASP A 321 -6.32 6.52 -11.02
CA ASP A 321 -5.87 7.65 -11.84
C ASP A 321 -6.33 7.47 -13.28
N GLU A 322 -7.13 8.40 -13.80
CA GLU A 322 -7.75 8.29 -15.13
C GLU A 322 -6.71 8.26 -16.25
N GLN A 323 -5.49 8.75 -16.00
CA GLN A 323 -4.39 8.70 -16.95
C GLN A 323 -3.94 7.28 -17.26
N ILE A 324 -4.33 6.26 -16.48
CA ILE A 324 -3.87 4.88 -16.70
C ILE A 324 -4.71 4.12 -17.72
N TRP A 325 -5.87 4.62 -18.14
CA TRP A 325 -6.77 3.87 -19.01
C TRP A 325 -6.29 3.86 -20.47
N ASN A 326 -6.36 2.69 -21.11
CA ASN A 326 -6.00 2.48 -22.52
C ASN A 326 -4.62 3.07 -22.91
N GLN A 327 -3.64 2.93 -22.03
CA GLN A 327 -2.28 3.42 -22.22
C GLN A 327 -1.36 2.31 -22.71
N LYS A 328 -0.45 2.67 -23.62
CA LYS A 328 0.50 1.76 -24.23
C LYS A 328 1.78 1.65 -23.39
N PHE A 329 2.15 0.42 -23.04
CA PHE A 329 3.40 0.12 -22.34
C PHE A 329 4.27 -0.83 -23.16
N ILE A 330 5.58 -0.59 -23.09
CA ILE A 330 6.61 -1.40 -23.72
C ILE A 330 7.29 -2.24 -22.64
N PHE A 331 7.38 -3.54 -22.90
CA PHE A 331 8.01 -4.53 -22.03
C PHE A 331 9.31 -4.99 -22.68
N THR A 332 10.44 -4.46 -22.21
CA THR A 332 11.76 -4.75 -22.75
C THR A 332 12.45 -5.84 -21.93
N TYR A 333 12.89 -6.89 -22.60
CA TYR A 333 13.60 -8.02 -22.03
C TYR A 333 15.08 -7.69 -21.80
N GLU A 334 15.56 -7.89 -20.57
CA GLU A 334 16.95 -7.70 -20.18
C GLU A 334 17.50 -8.94 -19.44
N LEU A 335 18.54 -9.55 -20.00
CA LEU A 335 19.34 -10.58 -19.30
C LEU A 335 20.17 -9.94 -18.19
N GLY A 336 20.25 -10.62 -17.05
CA GLY A 336 21.10 -10.20 -15.92
C GLY A 336 22.56 -9.97 -16.34
N LYS A 337 23.20 -8.94 -15.75
CA LYS A 337 24.56 -8.49 -16.10
C LYS A 337 25.61 -9.60 -16.03
N ASP A 338 25.47 -10.54 -15.10
CA ASP A 338 26.43 -11.64 -14.88
C ASP A 338 26.34 -12.75 -15.95
N VAL A 339 25.26 -12.75 -16.74
CA VAL A 339 24.91 -13.84 -17.64
C VAL A 339 25.41 -13.56 -19.06
N LYS A 340 25.52 -12.28 -19.48
CA LYS A 340 26.02 -11.87 -20.81
C LYS A 340 27.42 -12.39 -21.16
N ASN A 341 28.23 -12.78 -20.17
CA ASN A 341 29.61 -13.24 -20.35
C ASN A 341 29.79 -14.77 -20.26
N SER A 342 28.70 -15.56 -20.25
CA SER A 342 28.79 -17.02 -20.12
C SER A 342 28.47 -17.75 -21.43
N ASN A 343 29.45 -18.49 -21.97
CA ASN A 343 29.41 -19.23 -23.24
C ASN A 343 28.45 -20.45 -23.29
N GLY A 344 27.30 -20.41 -22.60
CA GLY A 344 26.41 -21.57 -22.45
C GLY A 344 24.93 -21.21 -22.29
N ILE A 345 24.50 -20.11 -22.90
CA ILE A 345 23.09 -19.71 -22.95
C ILE A 345 22.62 -19.95 -24.38
N ASP A 346 21.52 -20.66 -24.53
CA ASP A 346 20.91 -20.86 -25.85
C ASP A 346 20.47 -19.52 -26.47
N PRO A 347 20.60 -19.35 -27.79
CA PRO A 347 20.18 -18.12 -28.47
C PRO A 347 18.70 -17.84 -28.24
N LYS A 348 18.36 -16.56 -28.06
CA LYS A 348 16.98 -16.13 -27.83
C LYS A 348 16.13 -16.36 -29.09
N VAL A 349 14.95 -16.95 -28.94
CA VAL A 349 14.04 -17.25 -30.06
C VAL A 349 12.90 -16.22 -30.13
N LYS A 350 12.48 -15.70 -28.98
CA LYS A 350 11.38 -14.74 -28.85
C LYS A 350 11.84 -13.27 -28.91
N PRO A 351 10.91 -12.33 -29.23
CA PRO A 351 11.22 -10.91 -29.31
C PRO A 351 11.80 -10.32 -28.01
N GLU A 352 12.59 -9.26 -28.17
CA GLU A 352 13.14 -8.46 -27.07
C GLU A 352 12.14 -7.50 -26.46
N GLU A 353 11.10 -7.12 -27.19
CA GLU A 353 10.08 -6.19 -26.74
C GLU A 353 8.67 -6.70 -27.03
N LEU A 354 7.73 -6.31 -26.19
CA LEU A 354 6.29 -6.57 -26.36
C LEU A 354 5.53 -5.31 -25.98
N GLU A 355 4.52 -5.00 -26.77
CA GLU A 355 3.61 -3.89 -26.49
C GLU A 355 2.31 -4.41 -25.89
N LEU A 356 1.86 -3.82 -24.79
CA LEU A 356 0.56 -4.12 -24.20
C LEU A 356 -0.13 -2.82 -23.78
N TYR A 357 -1.45 -2.79 -23.96
CA TYR A 357 -2.30 -1.72 -23.48
C TYR A 357 -2.79 -2.04 -22.06
N THR A 358 -2.99 -1.03 -21.24
CA THR A 358 -3.80 -1.17 -20.03
C THR A 358 -5.28 -1.31 -20.40
N PRO A 359 -6.12 -1.88 -19.51
CA PRO A 359 -7.56 -1.99 -19.76
C PRO A 359 -8.25 -0.64 -19.99
N ASP A 360 -9.43 -0.68 -20.59
CA ASP A 360 -10.35 0.47 -20.69
C ASP A 360 -11.11 0.66 -19.36
N SER A 361 -11.62 1.87 -19.11
CA SER A 361 -12.32 2.21 -17.86
C SER A 361 -13.61 1.41 -17.64
N ASN A 362 -14.24 0.89 -18.69
CA ASN A 362 -15.41 0.03 -18.61
C ASN A 362 -15.07 -1.46 -18.33
N GLU A 363 -13.80 -1.85 -18.40
CA GLU A 363 -13.37 -3.24 -18.20
C GLU A 363 -13.02 -3.54 -16.74
N PHE A 364 -12.79 -2.52 -15.92
CA PHE A 364 -12.40 -2.69 -14.52
C PHE A 364 -13.06 -1.66 -13.61
N CYS A 365 -13.75 -2.17 -12.58
CA CYS A 365 -14.30 -1.40 -11.48
C CYS A 365 -13.58 -1.84 -10.21
N LEU A 366 -12.98 -0.90 -9.47
CA LEU A 366 -12.17 -1.24 -8.30
C LEU A 366 -13.03 -1.77 -7.14
N GLU A 367 -14.22 -1.22 -6.98
CA GLU A 367 -15.19 -1.58 -5.96
C GLU A 367 -15.67 -3.02 -6.15
N ASP A 368 -16.14 -3.36 -7.35
CA ASP A 368 -16.60 -4.71 -7.70
C ASP A 368 -15.45 -5.72 -7.54
N PHE A 369 -14.27 -5.36 -8.06
CA PHE A 369 -13.07 -6.18 -7.91
C PHE A 369 -12.73 -6.42 -6.44
N LEU A 370 -12.78 -5.38 -5.59
CA LEU A 370 -12.42 -5.49 -4.19
C LEU A 370 -13.42 -6.36 -3.42
N GLU A 371 -14.71 -6.26 -3.73
CA GLU A 371 -15.75 -7.09 -3.13
C GLU A 371 -15.49 -8.58 -3.40
N GLU A 372 -15.27 -8.94 -4.66
CA GLU A 372 -14.97 -10.33 -5.04
C GLU A 372 -13.61 -10.78 -4.50
N ALA A 373 -12.61 -9.90 -4.50
CA ALA A 373 -11.28 -10.18 -3.99
C ALA A 373 -11.29 -10.48 -2.48
N VAL A 374 -12.15 -9.81 -1.72
CA VAL A 374 -12.36 -10.07 -0.30
C VAL A 374 -12.99 -11.45 -0.08
N SER A 375 -14.01 -11.80 -0.87
CA SER A 375 -14.60 -13.15 -0.85
C SER A 375 -13.56 -14.22 -1.18
N TYR A 376 -12.74 -13.99 -2.20
CA TYR A 376 -11.65 -14.89 -2.57
C TYR A 376 -10.59 -15.01 -1.48
N TYR A 377 -10.12 -13.90 -0.91
CA TYR A 377 -9.17 -13.91 0.19
C TYR A 377 -9.69 -14.72 1.38
N ASN A 378 -10.94 -14.51 1.77
CA ASN A 378 -11.57 -15.20 2.90
C ASN A 378 -11.69 -16.73 2.69
N LYS A 379 -11.89 -17.18 1.45
CA LYS A 379 -11.84 -18.60 1.07
C LYS A 379 -10.42 -19.19 1.20
N GLU A 380 -9.41 -18.40 0.88
CA GLU A 380 -8.00 -18.82 0.85
C GLU A 380 -7.25 -18.57 2.17
N VAL A 381 -7.82 -17.81 3.11
CA VAL A 381 -7.09 -17.28 4.27
C VAL A 381 -6.52 -18.36 5.21
N ASN A 382 -7.15 -19.54 5.25
CA ASN A 382 -6.68 -20.66 6.06
C ASN A 382 -5.29 -21.13 5.63
N LYS A 383 -4.99 -21.05 4.33
CA LYS A 383 -3.69 -21.43 3.75
C LYS A 383 -2.54 -20.53 4.22
N ILE A 384 -2.87 -19.27 4.54
CA ILE A 384 -1.91 -18.28 5.06
C ILE A 384 -2.02 -18.09 6.58
N LYS A 385 -2.89 -18.84 7.25
CA LYS A 385 -3.19 -18.73 8.70
C LYS A 385 -3.49 -17.28 9.12
N GLY A 386 -4.17 -16.55 8.25
CA GLY A 386 -4.51 -15.15 8.43
C GLY A 386 -5.89 -14.93 9.08
N PRO A 387 -6.17 -13.72 9.56
CA PRO A 387 -7.51 -13.30 9.96
C PRO A 387 -8.39 -13.03 8.73
N GLN A 388 -9.70 -13.28 8.88
CA GLN A 388 -10.73 -12.98 7.89
C GLN A 388 -10.91 -11.46 7.73
N ILE A 389 -11.30 -11.04 6.53
CA ILE A 389 -11.75 -9.67 6.24
C ILE A 389 -13.25 -9.60 6.50
N VAL A 390 -13.68 -8.57 7.23
CA VAL A 390 -15.10 -8.30 7.48
C VAL A 390 -15.51 -6.97 6.84
N LYS A 391 -16.75 -6.89 6.38
CA LYS A 391 -17.38 -5.65 5.93
C LYS A 391 -17.90 -4.89 7.14
N TYR A 392 -17.64 -3.59 7.21
CA TYR A 392 -18.36 -2.69 8.08
C TYR A 392 -19.56 -2.14 7.34
N HIS A 393 -20.73 -2.25 7.96
CA HIS A 393 -21.96 -1.61 7.53
C HIS A 393 -22.30 -0.56 8.59
N PRO A 394 -22.54 0.70 8.22
CA PRO A 394 -23.13 1.67 9.14
C PRO A 394 -24.44 1.09 9.67
N LYS A 395 -24.66 1.17 10.99
CA LYS A 395 -25.98 0.84 11.55
C LYS A 395 -27.00 1.85 10.99
N GLY A 396 -27.88 1.42 10.09
CA GLY A 396 -28.91 2.28 9.49
C GLY A 396 -29.38 1.90 8.07
N ASP A 397 -28.66 1.01 7.37
CA ASP A 397 -28.98 0.60 5.98
C ASP A 397 -29.50 -0.86 5.87
N GLU A 398 -30.15 -1.39 6.92
CA GLU A 398 -30.97 -2.62 6.83
C GLU A 398 -32.47 -2.29 6.74
#